data_AF-A0ABD5XSC1-F1
#
_entry.id   AF-A0ABD5XSC1-F1
#
_cell.length_a   1.000
_cell.length_b   1.000
_cell.length_c   1.000
_cell.angle_alpha   90.00
_cell.angle_beta   90.00
_cell.angle_gamma   90.00
#
_symmetry.space_group_name_H-M   'P 1'
#
loop_
_entity.id
_entity.type
_entity.pdbx_description
1 polymer ?
#
loop_
_entity_poly.entity_id
_entity_poly.type
_entity_poly.pdbx_seq_one_letter_code
_entity_poly.pdbx_strand_id
1 'polypeptide(L)'
;MRTLIDDLLRLAREGRVVGDAEPVGIAETARRAWRIVDTADATLSVADGTVDADPERLCELFENLFRNAIEHAGDGVTVRVEPTDGGFVVADDGPGVPPARREDVFEAGVSTADDGTGFGLAIVRRIAEAHGWSVTLEDGENGGARFRFETASA
;
A
#
# COMPACT_ATOMS: atom_id res chain seq x y z
N MET A 1 -14.11 17.02 -2.13
CA MET A 1 -14.56 17.11 -3.55
C MET A 1 -13.38 17.41 -4.50
N ARG A 2 -12.29 16.64 -4.40
CA ARG A 2 -11.09 16.63 -5.27
C ARG A 2 -10.45 15.22 -5.15
N THR A 3 -11.19 14.19 -5.52
CA THR A 3 -10.75 12.80 -5.26
C THR A 3 -11.01 11.92 -6.47
N LEU A 4 -12.23 11.91 -6.99
CA LEU A 4 -12.58 11.12 -8.18
C LEU A 4 -11.85 11.55 -9.47
N ILE A 5 -11.60 12.84 -9.67
CA ILE A 5 -10.91 13.33 -10.88
C ILE A 5 -9.42 13.01 -10.81
N ASP A 6 -8.79 13.14 -9.64
CA ASP A 6 -7.36 12.84 -9.46
C ASP A 6 -7.09 11.34 -9.55
N ASP A 7 -7.96 10.50 -8.99
CA ASP A 7 -7.84 9.04 -9.06
C ASP A 7 -8.10 8.52 -10.50
N LEU A 8 -9.08 9.08 -11.22
CA LEU A 8 -9.31 8.75 -12.64
C LEU A 8 -8.15 9.20 -13.53
N LEU A 9 -7.53 10.35 -13.23
CA LEU A 9 -6.32 10.82 -13.92
C LEU A 9 -5.08 9.99 -13.59
N ARG A 10 -4.98 9.42 -12.38
CA ARG A 10 -3.95 8.43 -12.00
C ARG A 10 -4.11 7.15 -12.81
N LEU A 11 -5.31 6.56 -12.81
CA LEU A 11 -5.65 5.38 -13.62
C LEU A 11 -5.37 5.56 -15.12
N ALA A 12 -5.65 6.76 -15.66
CA ALA A 12 -5.36 7.10 -17.06
C ALA A 12 -3.86 7.30 -17.36
N ARG A 13 -3.05 7.70 -16.38
CA ARG A 13 -1.58 7.79 -16.50
C ARG A 13 -0.85 6.48 -16.23
N GLU A 14 -1.54 5.50 -15.64
CA GLU A 14 -1.02 4.16 -15.29
C GLU A 14 -0.90 3.19 -16.49
N GLY A 15 -1.16 3.63 -17.71
CA GLY A 15 -0.72 2.91 -18.92
C GLY A 15 0.79 2.91 -19.14
N ARG A 16 1.58 3.51 -18.23
CA ARG A 16 3.04 3.52 -18.30
C ARG A 16 3.62 2.26 -17.69
N VAL A 17 4.29 1.50 -18.55
CA VAL A 17 5.37 0.54 -18.27
C VAL A 17 6.07 0.94 -16.97
N VAL A 18 6.23 -0.01 -16.03
CA VAL A 18 7.13 0.19 -14.88
C VAL A 18 8.46 0.72 -15.42
N GLY A 19 9.05 1.74 -14.79
CA GLY A 19 10.42 2.11 -15.09
C GLY A 19 11.36 0.90 -14.94
N ASP A 20 12.63 1.06 -15.29
CA ASP A 20 13.60 0.01 -15.00
C ASP A 20 13.65 -0.23 -13.48
N ALA A 21 13.35 -1.46 -13.05
CA ALA A 21 13.42 -1.81 -11.64
C ALA A 21 14.85 -1.66 -11.15
N GLU A 22 15.04 -0.86 -10.11
CA GLU A 22 16.35 -0.61 -9.50
C GLU A 22 16.30 -0.89 -8.00
N PRO A 23 17.45 -1.13 -7.34
CA PRO A 23 17.47 -1.33 -5.89
C PRO A 23 17.04 -0.05 -5.16
N VAL A 24 15.84 -0.04 -4.59
CA VAL A 24 15.26 1.10 -3.87
C VAL A 24 15.24 0.85 -2.36
N GLY A 25 15.66 1.84 -1.59
CA GLY A 25 15.57 1.81 -0.12
C GLY A 25 14.12 1.90 0.37
N ILE A 26 13.66 0.85 1.05
CA ILE A 26 12.31 0.77 1.62
C ILE A 26 12.09 1.88 2.65
N ALA A 27 13.04 2.06 3.58
CA ALA A 27 12.93 3.06 4.64
C ALA A 27 12.86 4.49 4.10
N GLU A 28 13.67 4.82 3.10
CA GLU A 28 13.66 6.14 2.48
C GLU A 28 12.34 6.42 1.75
N THR A 29 11.86 5.44 0.99
CA THR A 29 10.65 5.57 0.17
C THR A 29 9.40 5.61 1.04
N ALA A 30 9.30 4.77 2.07
CA ALA A 30 8.21 4.79 3.04
C ALA A 30 8.15 6.15 3.77
N ARG A 31 9.28 6.69 4.24
CA ARG A 31 9.32 8.01 4.88
C ARG A 31 8.97 9.15 3.92
N ARG A 32 9.26 9.00 2.62
CA ARG A 32 8.84 9.97 1.60
C ARG A 32 7.33 9.94 1.42
N ALA A 33 6.74 8.76 1.23
CA ALA A 33 5.29 8.58 1.12
C ALA A 33 4.55 9.09 2.36
N TRP A 34 5.08 8.81 3.56
CA TRP A 34 4.50 9.26 4.83
C TRP A 34 4.37 10.78 4.96
N ARG A 35 5.30 11.55 4.38
CA ARG A 35 5.24 13.02 4.39
C ARG A 35 4.20 13.61 3.44
N ILE A 36 3.67 12.80 2.52
CA ILE A 36 2.69 13.23 1.51
C ILE A 36 1.26 12.97 2.00
N VAL A 37 1.07 11.89 2.77
CA VAL A 37 -0.22 11.53 3.35
C VAL A 37 -0.51 12.41 4.57
N ASP A 38 -1.79 12.73 4.79
CA ASP A 38 -2.23 13.38 6.03
C ASP A 38 -2.30 12.32 7.14
N THR A 39 -1.33 12.33 8.04
CA THR A 39 -1.12 11.23 8.99
C THR A 39 -1.76 11.45 10.35
N ALA A 40 -2.38 12.61 10.60
CA ALA A 40 -2.93 12.96 11.92
C ALA A 40 -1.96 12.58 13.08
N ASP A 41 -2.42 11.74 14.02
CA ASP A 41 -1.63 11.23 15.16
C ASP A 41 -1.00 9.84 14.89
N ALA A 42 -1.04 9.36 13.65
CA ALA A 42 -0.57 8.03 13.28
C ALA A 42 0.95 7.96 13.35
N THR A 43 1.47 6.76 13.58
CA THR A 43 2.91 6.53 13.74
C THR A 43 3.43 5.57 12.67
N LEU A 44 4.60 5.89 12.10
CA LEU A 44 5.31 5.00 11.19
C LEU A 44 6.55 4.42 11.86
N SER A 45 6.64 3.09 11.89
CA SER A 45 7.88 2.37 12.15
C SER A 45 8.36 1.73 10.86
N VAL A 46 9.63 1.92 10.52
CA VAL A 46 10.20 1.34 9.30
C VAL A 46 11.60 0.81 9.55
N ALA A 47 11.85 -0.40 9.08
CA ALA A 47 13.15 -1.04 9.09
C ALA A 47 13.92 -0.78 7.78
N ASP A 48 15.26 -0.79 7.87
CA ASP A 48 16.14 -0.64 6.72
C ASP A 48 16.11 -1.89 5.85
N GLY A 49 16.03 -1.70 4.53
CA GLY A 49 16.01 -2.77 3.54
C GLY A 49 15.89 -2.22 2.13
N THR A 50 16.08 -3.09 1.14
CA THR A 50 16.03 -2.73 -0.28
C THR A 50 15.14 -3.69 -1.05
N VAL A 51 14.46 -3.18 -2.08
CA VAL A 51 13.67 -3.98 -3.02
C VAL A 51 13.87 -3.45 -4.43
N ASP A 52 13.91 -4.34 -5.43
CA ASP A 52 14.03 -3.93 -6.84
C ASP A 52 12.69 -3.37 -7.35
N ALA A 53 12.61 -2.06 -7.48
CA ALA A 53 11.37 -1.37 -7.80
C ALA A 53 11.57 -0.11 -8.63
N ASP A 54 10.50 0.39 -9.24
CA ASP A 54 10.40 1.78 -9.67
C ASP A 54 10.15 2.66 -8.41
N PRO A 55 11.03 3.62 -8.10
CA PRO A 55 10.92 4.43 -6.88
C PRO A 55 9.63 5.26 -6.80
N GLU A 56 9.12 5.75 -7.94
CA GLU A 56 7.89 6.55 -7.97
C GLU A 56 6.67 5.65 -7.70
N ARG A 57 6.66 4.45 -8.29
CA ARG A 57 5.59 3.47 -8.07
C ARG A 57 5.60 2.90 -6.68
N LEU A 58 6.76 2.60 -6.12
CA LEU A 58 6.86 2.13 -4.73
C LEU A 58 6.37 3.21 -3.75
N CYS A 59 6.69 4.48 -4.00
CA CYS A 59 6.16 5.60 -3.21
C CYS A 59 4.63 5.67 -3.28
N GLU A 60 4.05 5.56 -4.49
CA GLU A 60 2.60 5.56 -4.70
C GLU A 60 1.91 4.36 -4.02
N LEU A 61 2.52 3.18 -4.05
CA LEU A 61 2.02 1.99 -3.33
C LEU A 61 1.93 2.27 -1.82
N PHE A 62 3.00 2.82 -1.23
CA PHE A 62 3.00 3.16 0.19
C PHE A 62 1.98 4.26 0.54
N GLU A 63 1.85 5.30 -0.29
CA GLU A 63 0.83 6.35 -0.08
C GLU A 63 -0.58 5.75 0.01
N ASN A 64 -0.90 4.80 -0.87
CA ASN A 64 -2.20 4.14 -0.88
C ASN A 64 -2.41 3.29 0.38
N LEU A 65 -1.41 2.51 0.79
CA LEU A 65 -1.51 1.69 2.00
C LEU A 65 -1.62 2.53 3.27
N PHE A 66 -0.87 3.62 3.38
CA PHE A 66 -0.90 4.49 4.56
C PHE A 66 -2.24 5.22 4.68
N ARG A 67 -2.76 5.75 3.57
CA ARG A 67 -4.11 6.34 3.56
C ARG A 67 -5.16 5.31 3.98
N ASN A 68 -5.07 4.10 3.44
CA ASN A 68 -5.99 3.01 3.79
C ASN A 68 -5.94 2.66 5.28
N ALA A 69 -4.75 2.60 5.87
CA ALA A 69 -4.58 2.36 7.30
C ALA A 69 -5.24 3.47 8.13
N ILE A 70 -4.96 4.74 7.84
CA ILE A 70 -5.48 5.89 8.59
C ILE A 70 -7.01 5.99 8.45
N GLU A 71 -7.54 5.82 7.24
CA GLU A 71 -8.97 5.91 6.94
C GLU A 71 -9.80 4.83 7.66
N HIS A 72 -9.24 3.63 7.87
CA HIS A 72 -9.97 2.49 8.43
C HIS A 72 -9.63 2.15 9.87
N ALA A 73 -8.40 2.42 10.33
CA ALA A 73 -7.98 2.20 11.70
C ALA A 73 -8.11 3.45 12.59
N GLY A 74 -8.24 4.63 11.98
CA GLY A 74 -8.36 5.92 12.67
C GLY A 74 -7.01 6.59 12.96
N ASP A 75 -7.09 7.78 13.56
CA ASP A 75 -5.95 8.71 13.65
C ASP A 75 -4.78 8.23 14.52
N GLY A 76 -4.95 7.20 15.35
CA GLY A 76 -3.92 6.68 16.27
C GLY A 76 -3.19 5.42 15.79
N VAL A 77 -3.38 5.02 14.53
CA VAL A 77 -2.84 3.77 13.99
C VAL A 77 -1.31 3.77 13.91
N THR A 78 -0.69 2.64 14.22
CA THR A 78 0.73 2.39 13.97
C THR A 78 0.91 1.55 12.72
N VAL A 79 1.56 2.13 11.71
CA VAL A 79 1.96 1.40 10.50
C VAL A 79 3.41 0.95 10.62
N ARG A 80 3.67 -0.32 10.30
CA ARG A 80 4.98 -0.96 10.29
C ARG A 80 5.34 -1.38 8.88
N VAL A 81 6.54 -1.02 8.42
CA VAL A 81 7.09 -1.46 7.13
C VAL A 81 8.39 -2.21 7.37
N GLU A 82 8.43 -3.47 6.95
CA GLU A 82 9.55 -4.38 7.22
C GLU A 82 9.99 -5.11 5.93
N PRO A 83 11.29 -5.16 5.62
CA PRO A 83 11.77 -5.99 4.52
C PRO A 83 11.65 -7.47 4.87
N THR A 84 11.60 -8.31 3.84
CA THR A 84 11.65 -9.76 3.94
C THR A 84 12.67 -10.31 2.94
N ASP A 85 13.02 -11.59 3.04
CA ASP A 85 13.99 -12.22 2.14
C ASP A 85 13.59 -12.16 0.65
N GLY A 86 12.30 -11.94 0.34
CA GLY A 86 11.76 -11.91 -1.02
C GLY A 86 10.93 -10.66 -1.36
N GLY A 87 10.98 -9.61 -0.53
CA GLY A 87 10.15 -8.41 -0.72
C GLY A 87 9.97 -7.61 0.56
N PHE A 88 8.73 -7.27 0.92
CA PHE A 88 8.44 -6.48 2.12
C PHE A 88 7.01 -6.71 2.64
N VAL A 89 6.78 -6.30 3.88
CA VAL A 89 5.49 -6.35 4.55
C VAL A 89 5.12 -4.95 5.02
N VAL A 90 3.85 -4.59 4.86
CA VAL A 90 3.23 -3.40 5.47
C VAL A 90 2.10 -3.88 6.38
N ALA A 91 2.20 -3.56 7.66
CA ALA A 91 1.21 -3.96 8.66
C ALA A 91 0.71 -2.75 9.43
N ASP A 92 -0.56 -2.77 9.83
CA ASP A 92 -1.12 -1.85 10.81
C ASP A 92 -1.64 -2.59 12.05
N ASP A 93 -1.92 -1.86 13.11
CA ASP A 93 -2.55 -2.35 14.35
C ASP A 93 -4.03 -1.97 14.45
N GLY A 94 -4.68 -1.76 13.30
CA GLY A 94 -6.10 -1.44 13.19
C GLY A 94 -7.03 -2.63 13.41
N PRO A 95 -8.31 -2.50 12.99
CA PRO A 95 -9.29 -3.59 13.11
C PRO A 95 -9.12 -4.70 12.05
N GLY A 96 -8.22 -4.49 11.07
CA GLY A 96 -7.94 -5.38 9.96
C GLY A 96 -9.09 -5.59 8.99
N VAL A 97 -8.94 -6.60 8.13
CA VAL A 97 -9.92 -6.93 7.08
C VAL A 97 -10.48 -8.33 7.30
N PRO A 98 -11.82 -8.48 7.40
CA PRO A 98 -12.47 -9.78 7.53
C PRO A 98 -12.06 -10.74 6.40
N PRO A 99 -11.78 -12.04 6.68
CA PRO A 99 -11.33 -13.00 5.67
C PRO A 99 -12.20 -13.04 4.41
N ALA A 100 -13.52 -12.96 4.57
CA ALA A 100 -14.48 -13.00 3.48
C ALA A 100 -14.41 -11.79 2.53
N ARG A 101 -13.67 -10.73 2.86
CA ARG A 101 -13.49 -9.53 2.04
C ARG A 101 -12.08 -9.39 1.46
N ARG A 102 -11.12 -10.21 1.87
CA ARG A 102 -9.69 -10.00 1.56
C ARG A 102 -9.35 -10.07 0.06
N GLU A 103 -10.11 -10.84 -0.70
CA GLU A 103 -9.95 -10.90 -2.16
C GLU A 103 -10.62 -9.70 -2.84
N ASP A 104 -11.85 -9.39 -2.42
CA ASP A 104 -12.67 -8.31 -2.99
C ASP A 104 -12.13 -6.91 -2.73
N VAL A 105 -11.39 -6.68 -1.63
CA VAL A 105 -10.85 -5.34 -1.31
C VAL A 105 -9.84 -4.82 -2.35
N PHE A 106 -9.27 -5.70 -3.17
CA PHE A 106 -8.39 -5.30 -4.28
C PHE A 106 -9.15 -4.96 -5.56
N GLU A 107 -10.47 -5.15 -5.61
CA GLU A 107 -11.30 -4.78 -6.76
C GLU A 107 -11.56 -3.27 -6.78
N ALA A 108 -11.45 -2.69 -7.98
CA ALA A 108 -11.64 -1.26 -8.18
C ALA A 108 -13.09 -0.84 -7.85
N GLY A 109 -13.23 0.14 -6.96
CA GLY A 109 -14.52 0.69 -6.52
C GLY A 109 -15.08 0.03 -5.24
N VAL A 110 -14.35 -0.92 -4.64
CA VAL A 110 -14.71 -1.49 -3.33
C VAL A 110 -14.15 -0.59 -2.23
N SER A 111 -15.04 0.12 -1.53
CA SER A 111 -14.71 0.95 -0.35
C SER A 111 -15.74 0.71 0.74
N THR A 112 -15.27 0.69 1.99
CA THR A 112 -16.15 0.67 3.17
C THR A 112 -16.35 2.03 3.82
N ALA A 113 -15.68 3.07 3.31
CA ALA A 113 -15.80 4.44 3.80
C ALA A 113 -16.74 5.26 2.90
N ASP A 114 -17.54 6.14 3.51
CA ASP A 114 -18.54 6.96 2.81
C ASP A 114 -17.93 7.94 1.78
N ASP A 115 -16.66 8.33 1.96
CA ASP A 115 -15.92 9.24 1.07
C ASP A 115 -14.75 8.56 0.33
N GLY A 116 -14.49 7.27 0.59
CA GLY A 116 -13.39 6.51 0.00
C GLY A 116 -13.71 6.09 -1.44
N THR A 117 -12.80 6.34 -2.37
CA THR A 117 -13.04 6.06 -3.81
C THR A 117 -12.95 4.57 -4.16
N GLY A 118 -12.40 3.74 -3.27
CA GLY A 118 -12.26 2.30 -3.46
C GLY A 118 -11.22 1.90 -4.50
N PHE A 119 -10.33 2.81 -4.90
CA PHE A 119 -9.27 2.52 -5.86
C PHE A 119 -7.90 2.25 -5.23
N GLY A 120 -7.70 2.60 -3.95
CA GLY A 120 -6.37 2.55 -3.33
C GLY A 120 -5.71 1.17 -3.38
N LEU A 121 -6.42 0.13 -2.96
CA LEU A 121 -5.90 -1.24 -2.99
C LEU A 121 -5.84 -1.83 -4.40
N ALA A 122 -6.72 -1.41 -5.32
CA ALA A 122 -6.62 -1.78 -6.72
C ALA A 122 -5.33 -1.24 -7.36
N ILE A 123 -4.92 -0.01 -7.02
CA ILE A 123 -3.65 0.59 -7.44
C ILE A 123 -2.48 -0.20 -6.84
N VAL A 124 -2.53 -0.54 -5.55
CA VAL A 124 -1.51 -1.37 -4.89
C VAL A 124 -1.32 -2.70 -5.62
N ARG A 125 -2.40 -3.41 -5.94
CA ARG A 125 -2.34 -4.68 -6.69
C ARG A 125 -1.73 -4.48 -8.07
N ARG A 126 -2.16 -3.45 -8.80
CA ARG A 126 -1.62 -3.15 -10.13
C ARG A 126 -0.12 -2.86 -10.09
N ILE A 127 0.35 -2.11 -9.10
CA ILE A 127 1.78 -1.82 -8.94
C ILE A 127 2.55 -3.10 -8.62
N ALA A 128 2.03 -3.95 -7.73
CA ALA A 128 2.66 -5.23 -7.41
C ALA A 128 2.77 -6.13 -8.65
N GLU A 129 1.68 -6.32 -9.39
CA GLU A 129 1.65 -7.12 -10.62
C GLU A 129 2.64 -6.59 -11.67
N ALA A 130 2.75 -5.27 -11.80
CA ALA A 130 3.64 -4.64 -12.76
C ALA A 130 5.14 -4.86 -12.42
N HIS A 131 5.48 -5.03 -11.15
CA HIS A 131 6.82 -5.40 -10.67
C HIS A 131 7.07 -6.92 -10.63
N GLY A 132 6.09 -7.74 -11.02
CA GLY A 132 6.17 -9.18 -10.89
C GLY A 132 6.08 -9.67 -9.44
N TRP A 133 5.52 -8.85 -8.55
CA TRP A 133 5.25 -9.24 -7.17
C TRP A 133 3.83 -9.78 -7.03
N SER A 134 3.67 -10.69 -6.07
CA SER A 134 2.37 -11.03 -5.51
C SER A 134 2.08 -10.14 -4.31
N VAL A 135 0.80 -9.83 -4.09
CA VAL A 135 0.32 -9.18 -2.85
C VAL A 135 -0.69 -10.09 -2.18
N THR A 136 -0.50 -10.33 -0.89
CA THR A 136 -1.45 -11.08 -0.05
C THR A 136 -1.83 -10.27 1.17
N LEU A 137 -3.07 -10.42 1.61
CA LEU A 137 -3.59 -9.79 2.81
C LEU A 137 -3.82 -10.86 3.88
N GLU A 138 -3.11 -10.74 4.99
CA GLU A 138 -3.12 -11.64 6.13
C GLU A 138 -3.62 -10.91 7.39
N ASP A 139 -3.89 -11.67 8.44
CA ASP A 139 -4.12 -11.13 9.78
C ASP A 139 -2.81 -10.52 10.32
N GLY A 140 -2.87 -9.25 10.69
CA GLY A 140 -1.83 -8.54 11.40
C GLY A 140 -1.89 -8.78 12.92
N GLU A 141 -0.91 -8.22 13.63
CA GLU A 141 -0.91 -8.25 15.08
C GLU A 141 -2.16 -7.57 15.64
N ASN A 142 -2.73 -8.12 16.72
CA ASN A 142 -3.95 -7.63 17.36
C ASN A 142 -5.19 -7.51 16.43
N GLY A 143 -5.17 -8.20 15.28
CA GLY A 143 -6.26 -8.17 14.32
C GLY A 143 -6.13 -7.09 13.25
N GLY A 144 -4.99 -6.40 13.14
CA GLY A 144 -4.72 -5.42 12.08
C GLY A 144 -4.61 -6.03 10.68
N ALA A 145 -4.38 -5.18 9.67
CA ALA A 145 -4.13 -5.67 8.31
C ALA A 145 -2.64 -5.89 8.09
N ARG A 146 -2.28 -6.99 7.40
CA ARG A 146 -0.90 -7.29 7.01
C ARG A 146 -0.82 -7.57 5.52
N PHE A 147 -0.28 -6.62 4.77
CA PHE A 147 -0.02 -6.75 3.34
C PHE A 147 1.40 -7.28 3.12
N ARG A 148 1.52 -8.45 2.51
CA ARG A 148 2.81 -9.06 2.17
C ARG A 148 3.03 -8.97 0.66
N PHE A 149 4.17 -8.42 0.27
CA PHE A 149 4.63 -8.33 -1.10
C PHE A 149 5.84 -9.24 -1.28
N GLU A 150 5.74 -10.17 -2.22
CA GLU A 150 6.79 -11.14 -2.51
C GLU A 150 7.02 -11.20 -4.02
N THR A 151 8.28 -11.19 -4.43
CA THR A 151 8.66 -11.49 -5.81
C THR A 151 8.14 -12.86 -6.19
N ALA A 152 7.30 -12.92 -7.22
CA ALA A 152 6.81 -14.19 -7.72
C ALA A 152 8.02 -15.01 -8.19
N SER A 153 8.31 -16.11 -7.50
CA SER A 153 9.29 -17.08 -7.98
C SER A 153 8.72 -17.68 -9.27
N ALA A 154 9.42 -17.46 -10.39
CA ALA A 154 9.06 -17.97 -11.71
C ALA A 154 9.09 -19.51 -11.76
#